data_AF-A0A7C5CD39-F1
#
_entry.id   AF-A0A7C5CD39-F1
#
_cell.length_a   1.000
_cell.length_b   1.000
_cell.length_c   1.000
_cell.angle_alpha   90.00
_cell.angle_beta   90.00
_cell.angle_gamma   90.00
#
_symmetry.space_group_name_H-M   'P 1'
#
loop_
_entity.id
_entity.type
_entity.pdbx_description
1 polymer ?
#
loop_
_entity_poly.entity_id
_entity_poly.type
_entity_poly.pdbx_seq_one_letter_code
_entity_poly.pdbx_strand_id
1 'polypeptide(L)' 'SAGTYNLMQPELASQLGARKTATLEKLKPDVIAAGNIGCMMQIGAGTQVPIVHTVELLDWATGGPKPAALGE' A
#
# COMPACT_ATOMS: atom_id res chain seq x y z
N SER A 1 3.86 -6.60 -5.42
CA SER A 1 4.08 -6.08 -6.77
C SER A 1 4.07 -7.28 -7.68
N ALA A 2 3.08 -7.36 -8.55
CA ALA A 2 2.88 -8.49 -9.43
C ALA A 2 3.02 -8.00 -10.88
N GLY A 3 4.19 -7.48 -11.27
CA GLY A 3 4.43 -6.84 -12.57
C GLY A 3 3.90 -7.64 -13.78
N THR A 4 4.69 -8.57 -14.32
CA THR A 4 4.25 -9.43 -15.43
C THR A 4 3.11 -10.37 -15.02
N TYR A 5 3.00 -10.73 -13.74
CA TYR A 5 1.93 -11.59 -13.22
C TYR A 5 0.55 -10.95 -13.31
N ASN A 6 0.41 -9.64 -13.12
CA ASN A 6 -0.87 -8.94 -13.29
C ASN A 6 -1.38 -9.06 -14.74
N LEU A 7 -0.47 -9.15 -15.72
CA LEU A 7 -0.80 -9.29 -17.13
C LEU A 7 -0.99 -10.76 -17.55
N MET A 8 -0.07 -11.62 -17.14
CA MET A 8 0.01 -13.01 -17.60
C MET A 8 -0.77 -13.99 -16.70
N GLN A 9 -1.01 -13.65 -15.44
CA GLN A 9 -1.62 -14.52 -14.42
C GLN A 9 -2.50 -13.70 -13.44
N PRO A 10 -3.56 -13.03 -13.95
CA PRO A 10 -4.36 -12.08 -13.17
C PRO A 10 -5.03 -12.72 -11.95
N GLU A 11 -5.56 -13.94 -12.05
CA GLU A 11 -6.13 -14.68 -10.91
C GLU A 11 -5.13 -14.83 -9.75
N LEU A 12 -3.92 -15.28 -10.06
CA LEU A 12 -2.88 -15.52 -9.05
C LEU A 12 -2.45 -14.20 -8.41
N ALA A 13 -2.29 -13.16 -9.21
CA ALA A 13 -1.94 -11.84 -8.71
C ALA A 13 -3.02 -11.27 -7.79
N SER A 14 -4.30 -11.47 -8.12
CA SER A 14 -5.44 -11.10 -7.26
C SER A 14 -5.42 -11.84 -5.93
N GLN A 15 -5.24 -13.17 -5.95
CA GLN A 15 -5.16 -13.99 -4.73
C GLN A 15 -3.99 -13.59 -3.82
N LEU A 16 -2.81 -13.34 -4.42
CA LEU A 16 -1.64 -12.87 -3.68
C LEU A 16 -1.86 -11.48 -3.08
N GLY A 17 -2.52 -10.58 -3.81
CA GLY A 17 -2.93 -9.27 -3.33
C GLY A 17 -3.84 -9.37 -2.11
N ALA A 18 -4.95 -10.11 -2.24
CA ALA A 18 -5.91 -10.31 -1.17
C ALA A 18 -5.27 -10.93 0.09
N ARG A 19 -4.43 -11.96 -0.07
CA ARG A 19 -3.71 -12.58 1.05
C ARG A 19 -2.76 -11.59 1.73
N LYS A 20 -2.04 -10.77 0.96
CA LYS A 20 -1.12 -9.77 1.50
C LYS A 20 -1.88 -8.73 2.33
N THR A 21 -2.96 -8.18 1.78
CA THR A 21 -3.77 -7.18 2.47
C THR A 21 -4.39 -7.73 3.74
N ALA A 22 -5.01 -8.92 3.68
CA ALA A 22 -5.56 -9.59 4.87
C ALA A 22 -4.52 -9.89 5.95
N THR A 23 -3.25 -10.05 5.58
CA THR A 23 -2.16 -10.23 6.56
C THR A 23 -1.78 -8.91 7.23
N LEU A 24 -1.74 -7.81 6.47
CA LEU A 24 -1.46 -6.48 7.00
C LEU A 24 -2.56 -6.00 7.95
N GLU A 25 -3.83 -6.21 7.59
CA GLU A 25 -4.97 -5.78 8.42
C GLU A 25 -5.04 -6.44 9.79
N LYS A 26 -4.49 -7.66 9.94
CA LYS A 26 -4.39 -8.33 11.25
C LYS A 26 -3.54 -7.56 12.26
N LEU A 27 -2.61 -6.73 11.77
CA LEU A 27 -1.76 -5.88 12.62
C LEU A 27 -2.50 -4.62 13.10
N LYS A 28 -3.70 -4.35 12.57
CA LYS A 28 -4.47 -3.12 12.81
C LYS A 28 -3.61 -1.85 12.63
N PRO A 29 -2.93 -1.69 11.48
CA PRO A 29 -2.07 -0.53 11.26
C PRO A 29 -2.89 0.75 11.09
N ASP A 30 -2.38 1.85 11.65
CA ASP A 30 -2.91 3.20 11.37
C ASP A 30 -2.53 3.70 9.97
N VAL A 31 -1.39 3.24 9.46
CA VAL A 31 -0.84 3.61 8.15
C VAL A 31 0.00 2.47 7.56
N ILE A 32 -0.04 2.30 6.24
CA ILE A 32 0.82 1.38 5.49
C ILE A 32 1.78 2.20 4.61
N ALA A 33 3.08 2.04 4.83
CA ALA A 33 4.10 2.67 4.00
C ALA A 33 4.69 1.69 2.97
N ALA A 34 4.79 2.10 1.70
CA ALA A 34 5.45 1.30 0.67
C ALA A 34 6.15 2.17 -0.38
N GLY A 35 7.34 1.76 -0.83
CA GLY A 35 8.12 2.46 -1.86
C GLY A 35 7.90 1.98 -3.30
N ASN A 36 6.97 1.05 -3.52
CA ASN A 36 6.70 0.49 -4.85
C ASN A 36 5.24 0.77 -5.23
N ILE A 37 5.03 1.61 -6.25
CA ILE A 37 3.70 2.04 -6.68
C ILE A 37 2.76 0.86 -7.00
N GLY A 38 3.30 -0.23 -7.58
CA GLY A 38 2.52 -1.43 -7.85
C GLY A 38 2.07 -2.15 -6.58
N CYS A 39 2.89 -2.16 -5.52
CA CYS A 39 2.45 -2.62 -4.20
C CYS A 39 1.39 -1.69 -3.60
N MET A 40 1.56 -0.37 -3.71
CA MET A 40 0.62 0.60 -3.16
C MET A 40 -0.76 0.44 -3.79
N MET A 41 -0.84 0.38 -5.12
CA MET A 41 -2.09 0.16 -5.85
C MET A 41 -2.76 -1.18 -5.48
N GLN A 42 -1.97 -2.25 -5.40
CA GLN A 42 -2.51 -3.58 -5.12
C GLN A 42 -3.03 -3.73 -3.69
N ILE A 43 -2.35 -3.11 -2.71
CA ILE A 43 -2.80 -3.12 -1.31
C ILE A 43 -3.99 -2.16 -1.16
N GLY A 44 -3.92 -0.97 -1.75
CA GLY A 44 -4.95 0.07 -1.65
C GLY A 44 -6.28 -0.34 -2.25
N ALA A 45 -6.27 -1.22 -3.26
CA ALA A 45 -7.50 -1.82 -3.78
C ALA A 45 -8.22 -2.73 -2.76
N GLY A 46 -7.55 -3.17 -1.69
CA GLY A 46 -8.06 -4.17 -0.76
C GLY A 46 -8.19 -3.73 0.70
N THR A 47 -7.87 -2.48 1.04
CA THR A 47 -7.95 -1.99 2.43
C THR A 47 -8.35 -0.52 2.49
N GLN A 48 -8.94 -0.11 3.61
CA GLN A 48 -9.25 1.29 3.92
C GLN A 48 -8.15 1.97 4.74
N VAL A 49 -7.11 1.23 5.14
CA VAL A 49 -5.97 1.82 5.86
C VAL A 49 -5.22 2.77 4.91
N PRO A 50 -4.91 4.00 5.35
CA PRO A 50 -4.11 4.95 4.58
C PRO A 50 -2.81 4.34 4.05
N ILE A 51 -2.55 4.51 2.76
CA ILE A 51 -1.30 4.09 2.12
C ILE A 51 -0.51 5.32 1.72
N VAL A 52 0.74 5.37 2.14
CA VAL A 52 1.67 6.47 1.85
C VAL A 52 2.95 5.92 1.24
N HIS A 53 3.62 6.73 0.44
CA HIS A 53 4.99 6.43 0.02
C HIS A 53 5.94 6.65 1.20
N THR A 54 6.94 5.79 1.35
CA THR A 54 7.90 5.89 2.47
C THR A 54 8.57 7.26 2.54
N VAL A 55 8.86 7.87 1.38
CA VAL A 55 9.48 9.21 1.35
C VAL A 55 8.55 10.33 1.84
N GLU A 56 7.23 10.19 1.73
CA GLU A 56 6.29 11.20 2.26
C GLU A 56 6.32 11.21 3.79
N LEU A 57 6.47 10.04 4.42
CA LEU A 57 6.66 9.96 5.87
C LEU A 57 8.00 10.55 6.31
N LEU A 58 9.06 10.33 5.54
CA LEU A 58 10.37 10.94 5.82
C LEU A 58 10.32 12.45 5.69
N ASP A 59 9.75 12.96 4.59
CA ASP A 59 9.58 14.39 4.36
C ASP A 59 8.79 15.04 5.50
N TRP A 60 7.63 14.46 5.87
CA TRP A 60 6.82 14.93 7.00
C TRP A 60 7.59 14.92 8.33
N ALA A 61 8.35 13.86 8.61
CA ALA A 61 9.17 13.77 9.82
C ALA A 61 10.30 14.82 9.85
N THR A 62 10.73 15.32 8.69
CA THR A 62 11.76 16.36 8.55
C THR A 62 11.19 17.78 8.40
N GLY A 63 9.89 17.98 8.61
CA GLY A 63 9.23 19.30 8.58
C GLY A 63 8.50 19.62 7.27
N GLY A 64 8.42 18.67 6.35
CA GLY A 64 7.57 18.74 5.17
C GLY A 64 6.07 18.62 5.50
N PRO A 65 5.19 18.75 4.49
CA PRO A 65 3.75 18.66 4.69
C PRO A 65 3.29 17.26 5.12
N LYS A 66 2.14 17.19 5.79
CA LYS A 66 1.49 15.91 6.11
C LYS A 66 1.11 15.18 4.81
N PRO A 67 1.37 13.86 4.68
CA PRO A 67 0.97 13.08 3.51
C PRO A 67 -0.53 13.19 3.24
N ALA A 68 -0.92 13.37 1.98
CA ALA A 68 -2.32 13.60 1.60
C ALA A 68 -3.25 12.45 2.03
N ALA A 69 -2.77 11.20 1.98
CA ALA A 69 -3.54 10.04 2.40
C ALA A 69 -3.84 10.01 3.91
N LEU A 70 -3.22 10.87 4.71
CA LEU A 70 -3.42 10.95 6.16
C LEU A 70 -4.37 12.08 6.59
N GLY A 71 -5.03 12.81 5.68
CA GLY A 71 -6.06 13.80 6.02
C GLY A 71 -7.31 13.66 5.14
N GLU A 72 -8.52 14.00 5.59
CA GLU A 72 -9.03 14.28 6.95
C GLU A 72 -9.26 13.00 7.77
#